data_AF-A0A7W1D7E1-F1
#
_entry.id   AF-A0A7W1D7E1-F1
#
_cell.length_a   1.000
_cell.length_b   1.000
_cell.length_c   1.000
_cell.angle_alpha   90.00
_cell.angle_beta   90.00
_cell.angle_gamma   90.00
#
_symmetry.space_group_name_H-M   'P 1'
#
loop_
_entity.id
_entity.type
_entity.pdbx_description
1 polymer ?
#
loop_
_entity_poly.entity_id
_entity_poly.type
_entity_poly.pdbx_seq_one_letter_code
_entity_poly.pdbx_strand_id
1 'polypeptide(L)'
;VLTPEGNWSSYPPHKHDEHRSDEESLEEIYYFEIARLPDRSRPEREVGAGFGLHRLYTNDGAIDLTESVSHGDAVLIPRGYHGPSVAPPGYDMYYLNVLAGPDERRMAVRDDPDHHWVRDSWREQPKDERLPMITAD
;
A
#
# COMPACT_ATOMS: atom_id res chain seq x y z
N VAL A 1 7.31 2.16 1.53
CA VAL A 1 7.21 0.68 1.45
C VAL A 1 7.68 0.24 0.08
N LEU A 2 8.34 -0.92 -0.02
CA LEU A 2 8.70 -1.57 -1.27
C LEU A 2 7.83 -2.82 -1.46
N THR A 3 7.15 -2.91 -2.59
CA THR A 3 6.26 -4.00 -2.96
C THR A 3 6.82 -4.70 -4.19
N PRO A 4 7.38 -5.91 -4.04
CA PRO A 4 7.86 -6.69 -5.17
C PRO A 4 6.76 -6.93 -6.20
N GLU A 5 7.11 -7.06 -7.46
CA GLU A 5 6.18 -7.29 -8.56
C GLU A 5 5.29 -8.52 -8.32
N GLY A 6 4.02 -8.40 -8.69
CA GLY A 6 3.00 -9.41 -8.42
C GLY A 6 2.47 -9.43 -6.98
N ASN A 7 3.07 -8.67 -6.04
CA ASN A 7 2.58 -8.58 -4.67
C ASN A 7 1.64 -7.40 -4.44
N TRP A 8 0.95 -7.48 -3.30
CA TRP A 8 -0.03 -6.52 -2.82
C TRP A 8 0.44 -6.00 -1.48
N SER A 9 0.29 -4.70 -1.25
CA SER A 9 0.65 -4.06 0.01
C SER A 9 -0.42 -3.08 0.46
N SER A 10 -0.28 -2.54 1.67
CA SER A 10 -1.40 -1.94 2.40
C SER A 10 -2.62 -2.88 2.39
N TYR A 11 -2.35 -4.19 2.57
CA TYR A 11 -3.33 -5.27 2.50
C TYR A 11 -3.20 -6.19 3.74
N PRO A 12 -4.29 -6.62 4.38
CA PRO A 12 -5.69 -6.29 4.07
C PRO A 12 -5.96 -4.77 4.16
N PRO A 13 -6.98 -4.26 3.45
CA PRO A 13 -7.28 -2.83 3.44
C PRO A 13 -7.53 -2.36 4.87
N HIS A 14 -7.06 -1.17 5.21
CA HIS A 14 -7.24 -0.60 6.54
C HIS A 14 -7.62 0.86 6.46
N LYS A 15 -8.17 1.38 7.55
CA LYS A 15 -8.56 2.77 7.71
C LYS A 15 -8.02 3.35 9.02
N HIS A 16 -7.97 4.67 9.05
CA HIS A 16 -7.62 5.50 10.19
C HIS A 16 -8.31 6.86 10.01
N ASP A 17 -9.64 6.86 10.02
CA ASP A 17 -10.47 8.01 9.66
C ASP A 17 -11.44 8.45 10.77
N GLU A 18 -11.42 7.77 11.91
CA GLU A 18 -12.19 8.10 13.11
C GLU A 18 -11.29 8.15 14.35
N HIS A 19 -11.51 9.13 15.22
CA HIS A 19 -10.86 9.17 16.54
C HIS A 19 -11.55 8.23 17.52
N ARG A 20 -10.90 7.11 17.86
CA ARG A 20 -11.42 6.07 18.77
C ARG A 20 -10.29 5.54 19.67
N SER A 21 -10.62 4.64 20.60
CA SER A 21 -9.58 4.01 21.44
C SER A 21 -8.58 3.16 20.64
N ASP A 22 -9.03 2.54 19.56
CA ASP A 22 -8.29 1.59 18.72
C ASP A 22 -7.95 2.12 17.32
N GLU A 23 -8.24 3.39 17.04
CA GLU A 23 -8.08 4.04 15.73
C GLU A 23 -7.77 5.53 15.95
N GLU A 24 -6.84 6.09 15.18
CA GLU A 24 -6.60 7.54 15.17
C GLU A 24 -7.14 8.15 13.88
N SER A 25 -7.56 9.43 13.91
CA SER A 25 -8.00 10.14 12.72
C SER A 25 -6.80 10.73 11.98
N LEU A 26 -6.29 10.01 10.98
CA LEU A 26 -5.14 10.41 10.16
C LEU A 26 -5.54 10.53 8.70
N GLU A 27 -5.24 11.66 8.07
CA GLU A 27 -5.17 11.73 6.61
C GLU A 27 -3.85 11.09 6.16
N GLU A 28 -3.84 10.39 5.02
CA GLU A 28 -2.63 9.78 4.45
C GLU A 28 -2.44 10.20 2.98
N ILE A 29 -1.19 10.41 2.57
CA ILE A 29 -0.79 10.66 1.19
C ILE A 29 0.14 9.52 0.76
N TYR A 30 -0.17 8.88 -0.37
CA TYR A 30 0.73 7.94 -1.05
C TYR A 30 1.39 8.64 -2.23
N TYR A 31 2.73 8.68 -2.26
CA TYR A 31 3.50 9.04 -3.45
C TYR A 31 4.11 7.78 -4.07
N PHE A 32 3.92 7.55 -5.36
CA PHE A 32 4.30 6.30 -6.04
C PHE A 32 5.52 6.43 -6.95
N GLU A 33 6.31 5.37 -6.95
CA GLU A 33 7.45 5.14 -7.84
C GLU A 33 7.29 3.74 -8.42
N ILE A 34 7.38 3.61 -9.74
CA ILE A 34 7.25 2.31 -10.44
C ILE A 34 8.52 2.04 -11.22
N ALA A 35 9.04 0.83 -11.08
CA ALA A 35 10.26 0.39 -11.75
C ALA A 35 10.06 -0.93 -12.48
N ARG A 36 10.28 -0.92 -13.79
CA ARG A 36 10.27 -2.14 -14.62
C ARG A 36 11.50 -2.99 -14.33
N LEU A 37 11.31 -4.31 -14.37
CA LEU A 37 12.36 -5.33 -14.36
C LEU A 37 12.52 -5.91 -15.77
N PRO A 38 13.46 -5.41 -16.59
CA PRO A 38 13.67 -5.92 -17.96
C PRO A 38 14.14 -7.38 -17.97
N ASP A 39 14.87 -7.79 -16.94
CA ASP A 39 15.36 -9.14 -16.73
C ASP A 39 15.26 -9.45 -15.22
N ARG A 40 14.43 -10.43 -14.85
CA ARG A 40 14.21 -10.79 -13.43
C ARG A 40 15.43 -11.46 -12.79
N SER A 41 16.42 -11.89 -13.59
CA SER A 41 17.67 -12.46 -13.08
C SER A 41 18.71 -11.40 -12.71
N ARG A 42 18.39 -10.13 -12.93
CA ARG A 42 19.30 -9.00 -12.88
C ARG A 42 18.84 -7.94 -11.87
N PRO A 43 19.76 -7.26 -11.18
CA PRO A 43 19.41 -6.22 -10.21
C PRO A 43 18.94 -4.91 -10.86
N GLU A 44 19.18 -4.71 -12.16
CA GLU A 44 18.86 -3.46 -12.84
C GLU A 44 17.35 -3.20 -12.89
N ARG A 45 16.99 -1.96 -12.55
CA ARG A 45 15.62 -1.47 -12.52
C ARG A 45 15.52 -0.25 -13.40
N GLU A 46 14.49 -0.22 -14.25
CA GLU A 46 14.17 0.96 -15.05
C GLU A 46 13.04 1.72 -14.36
N VAL A 47 13.43 2.73 -13.58
CA VAL A 47 12.49 3.62 -12.90
C VAL A 47 11.78 4.52 -13.92
N GLY A 48 10.50 4.77 -13.71
CA GLY A 48 9.71 5.67 -14.57
C GLY A 48 8.87 4.96 -15.63
N ALA A 49 8.81 3.63 -15.61
CA ALA A 49 8.06 2.84 -16.58
C ALA A 49 7.04 1.92 -15.91
N GLY A 50 5.85 1.81 -16.52
CA GLY A 50 4.78 0.95 -16.05
C GLY A 50 3.73 1.67 -15.23
N PHE A 51 2.91 0.89 -14.53
CA PHE A 51 1.85 1.35 -13.64
C PHE A 51 1.72 0.39 -12.47
N GLY A 52 0.96 0.79 -11.46
CA GLY A 52 0.34 -0.08 -10.48
C GLY A 52 -1.13 0.28 -10.29
N LEU A 53 -1.82 -0.42 -9.41
CA LEU A 53 -3.21 -0.11 -9.06
C LEU A 53 -3.29 0.28 -7.59
N HIS A 54 -4.16 1.24 -7.27
CA HIS A 54 -4.48 1.60 -5.90
C HIS A 54 -5.99 1.68 -5.73
N ARG A 55 -6.50 1.20 -4.60
CA ARG A 55 -7.92 1.25 -4.27
C ARG A 55 -8.16 2.00 -2.96
N LEU A 56 -9.21 2.81 -2.97
CA LEU A 56 -9.73 3.56 -1.85
C LEU A 56 -11.26 3.49 -1.85
N TYR A 57 -11.88 3.15 -0.73
CA TYR A 57 -13.33 3.09 -0.62
C TYR A 57 -13.83 3.33 0.80
N THR A 58 -15.09 3.72 0.92
CA THR A 58 -15.79 3.88 2.20
C THR A 58 -17.00 2.96 2.27
N ASN A 59 -17.39 2.51 3.47
CA ASN A 59 -18.54 1.62 3.64
C ASN A 59 -19.86 2.23 3.17
N ASP A 60 -19.98 3.56 3.23
CA ASP A 60 -21.15 4.30 2.75
C ASP A 60 -21.17 4.48 1.22
N GLY A 61 -20.11 4.05 0.52
CA GLY A 61 -19.96 4.19 -0.93
C GLY A 61 -19.74 5.62 -1.41
N ALA A 62 -19.53 6.59 -0.51
CA ALA A 62 -19.25 7.97 -0.89
C ALA A 62 -17.92 8.11 -1.64
N ILE A 63 -16.97 7.22 -1.34
CA ILE A 63 -15.74 7.03 -2.09
C ILE A 63 -15.70 5.57 -2.56
N ASP A 64 -15.51 5.36 -3.87
CA ASP A 64 -15.17 4.07 -4.46
C ASP A 64 -14.27 4.34 -5.66
N LEU A 65 -12.97 4.37 -5.39
CA LEU A 65 -11.92 4.77 -6.31
C LEU A 65 -11.00 3.58 -6.56
N THR A 66 -10.78 3.25 -7.83
CA THR A 66 -9.72 2.32 -8.24
C THR A 66 -8.97 2.95 -9.40
N GLU A 67 -7.71 3.29 -9.18
CA GLU A 67 -6.92 4.06 -10.12
C GLU A 67 -5.63 3.35 -10.50
N SER A 68 -5.20 3.56 -11.74
CA SER A 68 -3.84 3.26 -12.15
C SER A 68 -2.91 4.37 -11.68
N VAL A 69 -1.84 4.02 -10.96
CA VAL A 69 -0.80 4.94 -10.51
C VAL A 69 0.49 4.69 -11.28
N SER A 70 1.17 5.75 -11.68
CA SER A 70 2.45 5.74 -12.39
C SER A 70 3.55 6.38 -11.54
N HIS A 71 4.77 6.37 -12.05
CA HIS A 71 5.89 7.07 -11.44
C HIS A 71 5.58 8.57 -11.26
N GLY A 72 5.73 9.06 -10.03
CA GLY A 72 5.51 10.46 -9.67
C GLY A 72 4.08 10.78 -9.24
N ASP A 73 3.14 9.85 -9.37
CA ASP A 73 1.75 10.07 -8.99
C ASP A 73 1.56 10.08 -7.48
N ALA A 74 0.54 10.80 -7.02
CA ALA A 74 0.12 10.81 -5.63
C ALA A 74 -1.38 10.53 -5.49
N VAL A 75 -1.74 9.75 -4.47
CA VAL A 75 -3.14 9.50 -4.08
C VAL A 75 -3.35 10.06 -2.67
N LEU A 76 -4.42 10.85 -2.52
CA LEU A 76 -4.82 11.43 -1.24
C LEU A 76 -5.90 10.56 -0.61
N ILE A 77 -5.70 10.21 0.65
CA ILE A 77 -6.60 9.39 1.45
C ILE A 77 -7.18 10.28 2.56
N PRO A 78 -8.33 10.94 2.31
CA PRO A 78 -8.97 11.76 3.34
C PRO A 78 -9.70 10.90 4.39
N ARG A 79 -10.17 9.71 3.99
CA ARG A 79 -10.84 8.72 4.83
C ARG A 79 -11.06 7.41 4.06
N GLY A 80 -11.52 6.37 4.75
CA GLY A 80 -11.91 5.09 4.17
C GLY A 80 -10.81 4.05 4.18
N TYR A 81 -11.18 2.84 3.77
CA TYR A 81 -10.24 1.75 3.55
C TYR A 81 -9.39 2.05 2.33
N HIS A 82 -8.08 2.03 2.51
CA HIS A 82 -7.11 2.30 1.47
C HIS A 82 -6.08 1.20 1.40
N GLY A 83 -5.61 0.98 0.18
CA GLY A 83 -5.04 -0.28 -0.21
C GLY A 83 -6.13 -1.27 -0.66
N PRO A 84 -5.77 -2.24 -1.52
CA PRO A 84 -4.40 -2.60 -1.85
C PRO A 84 -3.71 -1.61 -2.80
N SER A 85 -2.42 -1.41 -2.57
CA SER A 85 -1.48 -0.97 -3.60
C SER A 85 -0.92 -2.23 -4.27
N VAL A 86 -1.18 -2.39 -5.55
CA VAL A 86 -0.90 -3.63 -6.30
C VAL A 86 0.21 -3.38 -7.30
N ALA A 87 1.32 -4.10 -7.15
CA ALA A 87 2.44 -4.10 -8.07
C ALA A 87 2.17 -5.14 -9.18
N PRO A 88 2.06 -4.76 -10.47
CA PRO A 88 1.87 -5.73 -11.54
C PRO A 88 3.12 -6.61 -11.73
N PRO A 89 2.97 -7.82 -12.30
CA PRO A 89 4.11 -8.66 -12.64
C PRO A 89 5.13 -7.93 -13.52
N GLY A 90 6.42 -8.04 -13.18
CA GLY A 90 7.52 -7.34 -13.86
C GLY A 90 7.72 -5.87 -13.48
N TYR A 91 6.93 -5.32 -12.54
CA TYR A 91 7.07 -3.94 -12.05
C TYR A 91 7.10 -3.88 -10.53
N ASP A 92 8.23 -3.52 -9.96
CA ASP A 92 8.32 -3.27 -8.53
C ASP A 92 7.74 -1.88 -8.23
N MET A 93 7.02 -1.79 -7.12
CA MET A 93 6.40 -0.56 -6.66
C MET A 93 7.08 -0.08 -5.38
N TYR A 94 7.37 1.21 -5.31
CA TYR A 94 7.65 1.91 -4.07
C TYR A 94 6.56 2.94 -3.82
N TYR A 95 6.25 3.14 -2.54
CA TYR A 95 5.52 4.32 -2.14
C TYR A 95 6.03 4.94 -0.84
N LEU A 96 6.00 6.26 -0.79
CA LEU A 96 6.22 7.05 0.43
C LEU A 96 4.87 7.48 0.98
N ASN A 97 4.65 7.20 2.26
CA ASN A 97 3.45 7.63 2.97
C ASN A 97 3.76 8.80 3.89
N VAL A 98 2.86 9.79 3.89
CA VAL A 98 2.85 10.88 4.87
C VAL A 98 1.49 10.88 5.55
N LEU A 99 1.49 10.81 6.88
CA LEU A 99 0.26 10.82 7.67
C LEU A 99 0.28 11.96 8.68
N ALA A 100 -0.88 12.59 8.87
CA ALA A 100 -1.08 13.60 9.90
C ALA A 100 -2.52 13.63 10.39
N GLY A 101 -2.70 14.00 11.66
CA GLY A 101 -4.01 14.16 12.29
C GLY A 101 -3.91 15.06 13.52
N PRO A 102 -5.05 15.49 14.09
CA PRO A 102 -5.09 16.38 15.24
C PRO A 102 -4.76 15.68 16.57
N ASP A 103 -4.80 14.35 16.60
CA ASP A 103 -4.70 13.53 17.81
C ASP A 103 -3.23 13.21 18.19
N GLU A 104 -3.04 12.27 19.11
CA GLU A 104 -1.70 11.81 19.46
C GLU A 104 -0.98 11.19 18.26
N ARG A 105 0.34 11.38 18.18
CA ARG A 105 1.16 10.80 17.10
C ARG A 105 1.30 9.29 17.28
N ARG A 106 0.27 8.55 16.87
CA ARG A 106 0.15 7.10 16.97
C ARG A 106 -0.41 6.53 15.67
N MET A 107 0.20 5.45 15.18
CA MET A 107 -0.29 4.71 14.00
C MET A 107 -1.26 3.61 14.44
N ALA A 108 -2.49 3.98 14.83
CA ALA A 108 -3.55 3.02 15.10
C ALA A 108 -4.49 2.92 13.91
N VAL A 109 -4.59 1.72 13.35
CA VAL A 109 -5.37 1.45 12.14
C VAL A 109 -6.32 0.28 12.38
N ARG A 110 -7.42 0.23 11.65
CA ARG A 110 -8.36 -0.89 11.66
C ARG A 110 -8.44 -1.49 10.27
N ASP A 111 -8.21 -2.79 10.16
CA ASP A 111 -8.44 -3.50 8.90
C ASP A 111 -9.95 -3.54 8.58
N ASP A 112 -10.29 -3.72 7.30
CA ASP A 112 -11.64 -4.07 6.89
C ASP A 112 -12.01 -5.44 7.49
N PRO A 113 -13.09 -5.53 8.30
CA PRO A 113 -13.55 -6.79 8.89
C PRO A 113 -13.81 -7.90 7.86
N ASP A 114 -14.23 -7.55 6.63
CA ASP A 114 -14.51 -8.53 5.56
C ASP A 114 -13.22 -9.16 5.00
N HIS A 115 -12.07 -8.56 5.28
CA HIS A 115 -10.75 -8.97 4.77
C HIS A 115 -9.73 -9.28 5.87
N HIS A 116 -10.04 -8.99 7.13
CA HIS A 116 -9.13 -9.17 8.27
C HIS A 116 -8.60 -10.62 8.39
N TRP A 117 -9.42 -11.62 8.02
CA TRP A 117 -9.05 -13.04 8.01
C TRP A 117 -7.77 -13.34 7.21
N VAL A 118 -7.39 -12.49 6.25
CA VAL A 118 -6.15 -12.63 5.49
C VAL A 118 -4.93 -12.65 6.39
N ARG A 119 -4.93 -11.90 7.51
CA ARG A 119 -3.80 -11.88 8.44
C ARG A 119 -3.50 -13.24 9.05
N ASP A 120 -4.54 -14.01 9.36
CA ASP A 120 -4.35 -15.36 9.91
C ASP A 120 -3.70 -16.29 8.89
N SER A 121 -4.01 -16.11 7.60
CA SER A 121 -3.39 -16.90 6.53
C SER A 121 -1.87 -16.70 6.42
N TRP A 122 -1.32 -15.56 6.87
CA TRP A 122 0.11 -15.29 6.81
C TRP A 122 0.94 -16.16 7.75
N ARG A 123 0.34 -16.72 8.80
CA ARG A 123 1.05 -17.57 9.78
C ARG A 123 1.65 -18.82 9.14
N GLU A 124 1.07 -19.26 8.03
CA GLU A 124 1.46 -20.49 7.33
C GLU A 124 2.13 -20.20 5.97
N GLN A 125 2.18 -18.93 5.55
CA GLN A 125 2.75 -18.56 4.27
C GLN A 125 4.27 -18.33 4.38
N PRO A 126 5.05 -18.86 3.43
CA PRO A 126 6.46 -18.50 3.34
C PRO A 126 6.57 -17.01 3.02
N LYS A 127 7.58 -16.36 3.59
CA LYS A 127 7.94 -15.00 3.20
C LYS A 127 8.42 -15.01 1.75
N ASP A 128 8.09 -13.96 1.01
CA ASP A 128 8.61 -13.77 -0.35
C ASP A 128 10.16 -13.76 -0.34
N GLU A 129 10.76 -14.63 -1.16
CA GLU A 129 12.21 -14.83 -1.22
C GLU A 129 12.98 -13.59 -1.71
N ARG A 130 12.28 -12.64 -2.36
CA ARG A 130 12.85 -11.36 -2.81
C ARG A 130 13.07 -10.35 -1.67
N LEU A 131 12.59 -10.65 -0.46
CA LEU A 131 12.67 -9.76 0.69
C LEU A 131 13.84 -10.11 1.64
N PRO A 132 14.57 -9.13 2.18
CA PRO A 132 14.38 -7.69 1.98
C PRO A 132 14.94 -7.21 0.63
N MET A 133 14.25 -6.27 -0.01
CA MET A 133 14.70 -5.70 -1.29
C MET A 133 15.87 -4.72 -1.16
N ILE A 134 16.09 -4.20 0.05
CA ILE A 134 17.21 -3.31 0.39
C ILE A 134 17.82 -3.78 1.71
N THR A 135 19.14 -3.68 1.86
CA THR A 135 19.84 -3.84 3.14
C THR A 135 20.15 -2.47 3.73
N ALA A 136 20.50 -2.42 5.01
CA ALA A 136 20.78 -1.17 5.73
C ALA A 136 22.24 -0.69 5.58
N ASP A 137 23.00 -1.29 4.67
CA ASP A 137 24.44 -1.04 4.47
C ASP A 137 24.72 0.20 3.62
#